data_AF-Q4DBB1-F1
#
_entry.id   AF-Q4DBB1-F1
#
_cell.length_a   1.000
_cell.length_b   1.000
_cell.length_c   1.000
_cell.angle_alpha   90.00
_cell.angle_beta   90.00
_cell.angle_gamma   90.00
#
_symmetry.space_group_name_H-M   'P 1'
#
loop_
_entity.id
_entity.type
_entity.pdbx_description
1 polymer ?
#
loop_
_entity_poly.entity_id
_entity_poly.type
_entity_poly.pdbx_seq_one_letter_code
_entity_poly.pdbx_strand_id
1 'polypeptide(L)'
;MMRFRQVLTLSVRGSIRCVFQSKAFVSVSKELPLTPEGKNPYDVLEITVTNATSFDDVSKQFRELVVINHPDRPGGSHERMSEVNAAYKIIKEHHNKLIQRLKEYEANTKGNENFQRHKHARARSDDDLGRSGGVYRRNAKAAEQSSGLRGTRSLREIESNWRRFQEETEHSVSSMCNRYELAVEKGRFFRKTSMLNEITVRERWLRKSFVKNVWEEVHELRGELLHRGARSAQQSQLAEEMVAFASSTQRKLNEDFQRLTQLSFQSQSQFFLQRVLFALLLLVTFIKVWGWIVTGMFRNSLTVRFRQGILSH
;
A
#
# COMPACT_ATOMS: atom_id res chain seq x y z
N MET A 1 7.84 65.14 -62.17
CA MET A 1 8.88 64.09 -62.20
C MET A 1 9.13 63.56 -60.80
N MET A 2 8.97 62.24 -60.63
CA MET A 2 9.61 61.33 -59.66
C MET A 2 9.93 61.86 -58.25
N ARG A 3 9.23 61.35 -57.21
CA ARG A 3 9.80 61.29 -55.85
C ARG A 3 9.37 60.02 -55.08
N PHE A 4 10.35 59.14 -54.90
CA PHE A 4 10.64 58.29 -53.74
C PHE A 4 9.59 58.11 -52.64
N ARG A 5 9.26 56.85 -52.35
CA ARG A 5 9.26 56.34 -50.97
C ARG A 5 9.65 54.85 -50.97
N GLN A 6 10.94 54.60 -50.80
CA GLN A 6 11.46 53.30 -50.41
C GLN A 6 10.91 53.00 -49.01
N VAL A 7 9.95 52.07 -48.91
CA VAL A 7 9.59 51.47 -47.63
C VAL A 7 10.46 50.23 -47.47
N LEU A 8 11.41 50.33 -46.55
CA LEU A 8 12.26 49.24 -46.09
C LEU A 8 11.41 47.99 -45.83
N THR A 9 11.76 46.93 -46.54
CA THR A 9 11.32 45.56 -46.31
C THR A 9 11.71 45.15 -44.89
N LEU A 10 10.75 45.13 -43.98
CA LEU A 10 10.88 44.44 -42.71
C LEU A 10 11.05 42.95 -43.02
N SER A 11 12.29 42.48 -42.87
CA SER A 11 12.61 41.06 -42.72
C SER A 11 11.73 40.49 -41.60
N VAL A 12 10.72 39.70 -41.96
CA VAL A 12 10.00 38.86 -41.00
C VAL A 12 10.94 37.71 -40.67
N ARG A 13 11.76 37.96 -39.65
CA ARG A 13 12.58 37.00 -38.94
C ARG A 13 11.73 35.77 -38.64
N GLY A 14 12.05 34.64 -39.26
CA GLY A 14 11.37 33.36 -39.01
C GLY A 14 11.43 33.03 -37.52
N SER A 15 10.29 33.18 -36.83
CA SER A 15 10.10 32.70 -35.48
C SER A 15 10.06 31.18 -35.54
N ILE A 16 11.20 30.52 -35.30
CA ILE A 16 11.25 29.08 -35.05
C ILE A 16 10.44 28.84 -33.76
N ARG A 17 9.22 28.31 -33.88
CA ARG A 17 8.40 27.94 -32.73
C ARG A 17 8.96 26.64 -32.15
N CYS A 18 9.69 26.72 -31.03
CA CYS A 18 10.13 25.51 -30.32
C CYS A 18 8.92 24.82 -29.67
N VAL A 19 8.60 23.61 -30.14
CA VAL A 19 7.58 22.75 -29.52
C VAL A 19 8.18 22.01 -28.33
N PHE A 20 7.61 22.19 -27.13
CA PHE A 20 7.94 21.41 -25.95
C PHE A 20 6.86 20.35 -25.70
N GLN A 21 7.22 19.07 -25.85
CA GLN A 21 6.33 17.95 -25.52
C GLN A 21 6.63 17.40 -24.12
N SER A 22 5.59 17.09 -23.34
CA SER A 22 5.76 16.49 -22.01
C SER A 22 6.29 15.05 -22.08
N LYS A 23 6.96 14.57 -21.03
CA LYS A 23 7.42 13.15 -20.96
C LYS A 23 6.25 12.17 -21.11
N ALA A 24 5.08 12.51 -20.57
CA ALA A 24 3.85 11.74 -20.72
C ALA A 24 3.43 11.68 -22.19
N PHE A 25 3.39 12.83 -22.88
CA PHE A 25 3.10 12.87 -24.31
C PHE A 25 4.07 12.03 -25.11
N VAL A 26 5.39 12.17 -24.91
CA VAL A 26 6.42 11.40 -25.63
C VAL A 26 6.23 9.90 -25.43
N SER A 27 5.78 9.47 -24.25
CA SER A 27 5.49 8.04 -24.00
C SER A 27 4.24 7.55 -24.73
N VAL A 28 3.17 8.37 -24.76
CA VAL A 28 1.89 8.03 -25.39
C VAL A 28 1.94 8.16 -26.92
N SER A 29 2.74 9.10 -27.44
CA SER A 29 2.83 9.40 -28.87
C SER A 29 3.61 8.35 -29.66
N LYS A 30 4.32 7.42 -29.00
CA LYS A 30 5.06 6.31 -29.66
C LYS A 30 4.16 5.40 -30.49
N GLU A 31 2.87 5.34 -30.17
CA GLU A 31 1.90 4.53 -30.90
C GLU A 31 1.20 5.27 -32.05
N LEU A 32 1.47 6.56 -32.23
CA LEU A 32 0.91 7.30 -33.36
C LEU A 32 1.60 6.89 -34.66
N PRO A 33 0.85 6.81 -35.78
CA PRO A 33 1.49 6.73 -37.07
C PRO A 33 2.31 8.00 -37.33
N LEU A 34 3.51 7.80 -37.88
CA LEU A 34 4.43 8.87 -38.24
C LEU A 34 4.08 9.43 -39.63
N THR A 35 4.52 10.65 -39.91
CA THR A 35 4.45 11.21 -41.27
C THR A 35 5.35 10.42 -42.23
N PRO A 36 5.22 10.58 -43.57
CA PRO A 36 6.12 9.94 -44.54
C PRO A 36 7.61 10.18 -44.27
N GLU A 37 7.93 11.36 -43.70
CA GLU A 37 9.28 11.77 -43.27
C GLU A 37 9.71 11.18 -41.91
N GLY A 38 8.91 10.29 -41.31
CA GLY A 38 9.20 9.67 -40.01
C GLY A 38 9.09 10.62 -38.80
N LYS A 39 8.49 11.81 -38.97
CA LYS A 39 8.32 12.78 -37.88
C LYS A 39 6.97 12.59 -37.18
N ASN A 40 6.90 13.02 -35.93
CA ASN A 40 5.64 13.08 -35.21
C ASN A 40 4.75 14.15 -35.87
N PRO A 41 3.50 13.83 -36.22
CA PRO A 41 2.62 14.78 -36.92
C PRO A 41 2.36 16.05 -36.10
N TYR A 42 2.39 16.00 -34.76
CA TYR A 42 2.23 17.19 -33.92
C TYR A 42 3.44 18.12 -33.97
N ASP A 43 4.63 17.56 -34.15
CA ASP A 43 5.87 18.34 -34.29
C ASP A 43 5.92 19.00 -35.67
N VAL A 44 5.40 18.32 -36.71
CA VAL A 44 5.25 18.90 -38.07
C VAL A 44 4.26 20.07 -38.10
N LEU A 45 3.16 19.99 -37.34
CA LEU A 45 2.24 21.12 -37.19
C LEU A 45 2.71 22.18 -36.18
N GLU A 46 3.89 21.99 -35.56
CA GLU A 46 4.44 22.90 -34.56
C GLU A 46 3.53 23.14 -33.34
N ILE A 47 2.86 22.07 -32.83
CA ILE A 47 1.90 22.16 -31.71
C ILE A 47 2.42 21.44 -30.45
N THR A 48 2.42 22.17 -29.34
CA THR A 48 2.60 21.58 -28.00
C THR A 48 1.30 20.94 -27.52
N VAL A 49 1.31 19.63 -27.25
CA VAL A 49 0.12 18.91 -26.83
C VAL A 49 0.02 18.87 -25.31
N THR A 50 -1.11 19.32 -24.81
CA THR A 50 -1.53 19.25 -23.40
C THR A 50 -2.88 18.55 -23.32
N ASN A 51 -3.31 18.15 -22.11
CA ASN A 51 -4.65 17.59 -21.90
C ASN A 51 -5.81 18.51 -22.27
N ALA A 52 -5.54 19.81 -22.43
CA ALA A 52 -6.50 20.83 -22.80
C ALA A 52 -6.44 21.20 -24.28
N THR A 53 -5.44 20.73 -25.04
CA THR A 53 -5.30 21.03 -26.46
C THR A 53 -6.48 20.41 -27.20
N SER A 54 -7.27 21.25 -27.88
CA SER A 54 -8.43 20.80 -28.64
C SER A 54 -8.09 20.56 -30.11
N PHE A 55 -8.94 19.79 -30.81
CA PHE A 55 -8.78 19.60 -32.25
C PHE A 55 -8.98 20.91 -33.04
N ASP A 56 -9.70 21.89 -32.48
CA ASP A 56 -9.88 23.20 -33.13
C ASP A 56 -8.57 24.00 -33.12
N ASP A 57 -7.80 23.92 -32.03
CA ASP A 57 -6.44 24.52 -31.96
C ASP A 57 -5.52 23.93 -33.03
N VAL A 58 -5.59 22.61 -33.23
CA VAL A 58 -4.86 21.91 -34.30
C VAL A 58 -5.30 22.41 -35.67
N SER A 59 -6.61 22.54 -35.88
CA SER A 59 -7.18 23.01 -37.15
C SER A 59 -6.78 24.45 -37.47
N LYS A 60 -6.72 25.32 -36.47
CA LYS A 60 -6.26 26.70 -36.60
C LYS A 60 -4.79 26.75 -37.02
N GLN A 61 -3.93 26.01 -36.34
CA GLN A 61 -2.50 25.96 -36.65
C GLN A 61 -2.24 25.37 -38.05
N PHE A 62 -2.99 24.34 -38.44
CA PHE A 62 -2.93 23.79 -39.79
C PHE A 62 -3.27 24.86 -40.84
N ARG A 63 -4.35 25.63 -40.66
CA ARG A 63 -4.71 26.72 -41.59
C ARG A 63 -3.61 27.79 -41.69
N GLU A 64 -3.01 28.16 -40.57
CA GLU A 64 -1.88 29.11 -40.55
C GLU A 64 -0.68 28.56 -41.36
N LEU A 65 -0.33 27.28 -41.18
CA LEU A 65 0.76 26.63 -41.91
C LEU A 65 0.46 26.43 -43.40
N VAL A 66 -0.79 26.16 -43.78
CA VAL A 66 -1.22 26.08 -45.19
C VAL A 66 -1.07 27.45 -45.84
N VAL A 67 -1.49 28.52 -45.16
CA VAL A 67 -1.38 29.89 -45.66
C VAL A 67 0.08 30.31 -45.84
N ILE A 68 1.01 29.81 -45.01
CA ILE A 68 2.44 30.13 -45.12
C ILE A 68 3.12 29.30 -46.22
N ASN A 69 2.84 28.00 -46.28
CA ASN A 69 3.55 27.07 -47.17
C ASN A 69 2.87 26.87 -48.55
N HIS A 70 1.85 27.65 -48.89
CA HIS A 70 1.12 27.51 -50.16
C HIS A 70 2.03 27.73 -51.38
N PRO A 71 2.02 26.84 -52.40
CA PRO A 71 2.93 26.94 -53.55
C PRO A 71 2.83 28.26 -54.33
N ASP A 72 1.66 28.89 -54.35
CA ASP A 72 1.46 30.20 -55.01
C ASP A 72 2.07 31.38 -54.24
N ARG A 73 2.56 31.17 -53.01
CA ARG A 73 3.19 32.22 -52.21
C ARG A 73 4.71 32.18 -52.30
N PRO A 74 5.37 33.35 -52.22
CA PRO A 74 6.83 33.39 -52.18
C PRO A 74 7.35 32.62 -50.95
N GLY A 75 8.08 31.52 -51.19
CA GLY A 75 8.60 30.63 -50.16
C GLY A 75 7.76 29.38 -49.87
N GLY A 76 6.62 29.20 -50.53
CA GLY A 76 5.86 27.96 -50.47
C GLY A 76 6.52 26.83 -51.26
N SER A 77 6.38 25.60 -50.78
CA SER A 77 6.84 24.42 -51.51
C SER A 77 5.78 23.32 -51.49
N HIS A 78 5.64 22.62 -52.62
CA HIS A 78 4.68 21.52 -52.74
C HIS A 78 5.00 20.38 -51.76
N GLU A 79 6.28 20.14 -51.47
CA GLU A 79 6.76 19.12 -50.54
C GLU A 79 6.40 19.43 -49.08
N ARG A 80 6.63 20.66 -48.60
CA ARG A 80 6.18 21.06 -47.25
C ARG A 80 4.67 20.99 -47.12
N MET A 81 3.94 21.41 -48.16
CA MET A 81 2.48 21.36 -48.15
C MET A 81 1.96 19.92 -48.07
N SER A 82 2.57 18.98 -48.79
CA SER A 82 2.18 17.56 -48.70
C SER A 82 2.47 16.98 -47.32
N GLU A 83 3.60 17.32 -46.69
CA GLU A 83 3.95 16.91 -45.32
C GLU A 83 2.95 17.44 -44.29
N VAL A 84 2.61 18.74 -44.36
CA VAL A 84 1.63 19.39 -43.48
C VAL A 84 0.23 18.78 -43.64
N ASN A 85 -0.20 18.49 -44.87
CA ASN A 85 -1.47 17.83 -45.14
C ASN A 85 -1.51 16.39 -44.61
N ALA A 86 -0.42 15.63 -44.77
CA ALA A 86 -0.31 14.28 -44.24
C ALA A 86 -0.34 14.26 -42.71
N ALA A 87 0.39 15.17 -42.06
CA ALA A 87 0.39 15.33 -40.61
C ALA A 87 -1.00 15.67 -40.06
N TYR A 88 -1.70 16.61 -40.69
CA TYR A 88 -3.07 16.99 -40.29
C TYR A 88 -4.06 15.84 -40.44
N LYS A 89 -3.96 15.05 -41.52
CA LYS A 89 -4.80 13.85 -41.71
C LYS A 89 -4.61 12.85 -40.58
N ILE A 90 -3.36 12.55 -40.21
CA ILE A 90 -3.05 11.66 -39.10
C ILE A 90 -3.63 12.19 -37.78
N ILE A 91 -3.43 13.48 -37.49
CA ILE A 91 -3.93 14.05 -36.23
C ILE A 91 -5.45 14.00 -36.18
N LYS A 92 -6.14 14.33 -37.27
CA LYS A 92 -7.61 14.27 -37.34
C LYS A 92 -8.17 12.91 -36.96
N GLU A 93 -7.48 11.82 -37.33
CA GLU A 93 -7.93 10.47 -37.03
C GLU A 93 -7.56 10.00 -35.61
N HIS A 94 -6.45 10.51 -35.04
CA HIS A 94 -5.89 9.98 -33.79
C HIS A 94 -5.94 10.92 -32.57
N HIS A 95 -6.30 12.20 -32.75
CA HIS A 95 -6.20 13.22 -31.70
C HIS A 95 -6.98 12.87 -30.43
N ASN A 96 -8.27 12.53 -30.57
CA ASN A 96 -9.12 12.23 -29.42
C ASN A 96 -8.61 11.01 -28.62
N LYS A 97 -8.11 9.97 -29.32
CA LYS A 97 -7.54 8.78 -28.69
C LYS A 97 -6.27 9.10 -27.91
N LEU A 98 -5.42 9.98 -28.45
CA LEU A 98 -4.21 10.42 -27.77
C LEU A 98 -4.52 11.16 -26.47
N ILE A 99 -5.42 12.15 -26.51
CA ILE A 99 -5.78 12.95 -25.34
C ILE A 99 -6.37 12.07 -24.24
N GLN A 100 -7.20 11.08 -24.59
CA GLN A 100 -7.74 10.12 -23.62
C GLN A 100 -6.62 9.32 -22.91
N ARG A 101 -5.66 8.78 -23.66
CA ARG A 101 -4.55 8.02 -23.09
C ARG A 101 -3.63 8.88 -22.23
N LEU A 102 -3.44 10.14 -22.60
CA LEU A 102 -2.65 11.08 -21.80
C LEU A 102 -3.29 11.27 -20.41
N LYS A 103 -4.62 11.38 -20.35
CA LYS A 103 -5.37 11.44 -19.08
C LYS A 103 -5.24 10.14 -18.26
N GLU A 104 -5.32 8.98 -18.90
CA GLU A 104 -5.17 7.68 -18.22
C GLU A 104 -3.77 7.49 -17.62
N TYR A 105 -2.72 7.90 -18.34
CA TYR A 105 -1.34 7.86 -17.86
C TYR A 105 -1.13 8.73 -16.61
N GLU A 106 -1.69 9.94 -16.61
CA GLU A 106 -1.63 10.84 -15.44
C GLU A 106 -2.41 10.33 -14.23
N ALA A 107 -3.54 9.64 -14.44
CA ALA A 107 -4.30 9.04 -13.36
C ALA A 107 -3.52 7.89 -12.69
N ASN A 108 -2.90 7.02 -13.48
CA ASN A 108 -2.13 5.87 -12.98
C ASN A 108 -0.89 6.30 -12.18
N THR A 109 -0.17 7.31 -12.66
CA THR A 109 1.02 7.84 -11.97
C THR A 109 0.68 8.41 -10.59
N LYS A 110 -0.39 9.23 -10.50
CA LYS A 110 -0.89 9.77 -9.21
C LYS A 110 -1.33 8.67 -8.25
N GLY A 111 -1.98 7.62 -8.75
CA GLY A 111 -2.40 6.47 -7.93
C GLY A 111 -1.22 5.74 -7.29
N ASN A 112 -0.17 5.46 -8.07
CA ASN A 112 1.02 4.77 -7.58
C ASN A 112 1.79 5.58 -6.52
N GLU A 113 1.91 6.90 -6.70
CA GLU A 113 2.56 7.79 -5.73
C GLU A 113 1.86 7.78 -4.36
N ASN A 114 0.52 7.79 -4.35
CA ASN A 114 -0.26 7.74 -3.12
C ASN A 114 -0.08 6.40 -2.37
N PHE A 115 -0.02 5.28 -3.09
CA PHE A 115 0.24 3.97 -2.49
C PHE A 115 1.60 3.91 -1.78
N GLN A 116 2.65 4.43 -2.42
CA GLN A 116 3.99 4.47 -1.84
C GLN A 116 4.04 5.31 -0.56
N ARG A 117 3.39 6.49 -0.56
CA ARG A 117 3.33 7.36 0.63
C ARG A 117 2.70 6.64 1.82
N HIS A 118 1.59 5.94 1.62
CA HIS A 118 0.91 5.21 2.68
C HIS A 118 1.73 4.02 3.20
N LYS A 119 2.45 3.31 2.33
CA LYS A 119 3.38 2.24 2.73
C LYS A 119 4.49 2.77 3.64
N HIS A 120 5.08 3.90 3.31
CA HIS A 120 6.13 4.53 4.14
C HIS A 120 5.61 5.03 5.49
N ALA A 121 4.40 5.58 5.54
CA ALA A 121 3.78 6.01 6.81
C ALA A 121 3.56 4.84 7.78
N ARG A 122 3.12 3.68 7.27
CA ARG A 122 2.95 2.46 8.09
C ARG A 122 4.27 1.94 8.65
N ALA A 123 5.34 1.95 7.86
CA ALA A 123 6.66 1.51 8.31
C ALA A 123 7.16 2.35 9.50
N ARG A 124 7.02 3.68 9.44
CA ARG A 124 7.40 4.56 10.56
C ARG A 124 6.62 4.29 11.84
N SER A 125 5.31 4.09 11.74
CA SER A 125 4.49 3.77 12.92
C SER A 125 4.87 2.44 13.58
N ASP A 126 5.38 1.48 12.80
CA ASP A 126 5.85 0.20 13.35
C ASP A 126 7.20 0.33 14.05
N ASP A 127 8.05 1.26 13.60
CA ASP A 127 9.31 1.60 14.28
C ASP A 127 9.02 2.24 15.65
N ASP A 128 8.13 3.24 15.72
CA ASP A 128 7.77 3.93 16.96
C ASP A 128 7.17 3.00 18.04
N LEU A 129 6.47 1.93 17.61
CA LEU A 129 5.87 0.95 18.51
C LEU A 129 6.82 -0.17 18.95
N GLY A 130 8.10 -0.11 18.55
CA GLY A 130 9.05 -1.20 18.79
C GLY A 130 8.58 -2.52 18.17
N ARG A 131 7.89 -2.45 17.02
CA ARG A 131 7.34 -3.61 16.29
C ARG A 131 8.25 -4.08 15.17
N SER A 132 9.42 -3.47 14.99
CA SER A 132 10.42 -4.04 14.08
C SER A 132 10.75 -5.44 14.61
N GLY A 133 10.38 -6.50 13.88
CA GLY A 133 10.67 -7.89 14.23
C GLY A 133 12.17 -8.23 14.15
N GLY A 134 13.05 -7.33 14.59
CA GLY A 134 14.51 -7.36 14.41
C GLY A 134 15.00 -6.91 13.03
N VAL A 135 14.12 -6.41 12.15
CA VAL A 135 14.56 -5.84 10.86
C VAL A 135 15.51 -4.66 11.06
N TYR A 136 15.20 -3.78 12.02
CA TYR A 136 16.09 -2.67 12.37
C TYR A 136 17.40 -3.16 12.99
N ARG A 137 17.37 -4.23 13.79
CA ARG A 137 18.56 -4.82 14.41
C ARG A 137 19.52 -5.40 13.36
N ARG A 138 19.01 -6.00 12.27
CA ARG A 138 19.85 -6.41 11.13
C ARG A 138 20.48 -5.24 10.41
N ASN A 139 19.75 -4.15 10.19
CA ASN A 139 20.30 -2.96 9.53
C ASN A 139 21.36 -2.26 10.40
N ALA A 140 21.11 -2.13 11.70
CA ALA A 140 22.10 -1.63 12.65
C ALA A 140 23.35 -2.53 12.69
N LYS A 141 23.17 -3.85 12.74
CA LYS A 141 24.30 -4.81 12.69
C LYS A 141 25.06 -4.79 11.35
N ALA A 142 24.36 -4.66 10.22
CA ALA A 142 25.01 -4.51 8.91
C ALA A 142 25.82 -3.21 8.83
N ALA A 143 25.35 -2.14 9.48
CA ALA A 143 26.08 -0.90 9.62
C ALA A 143 27.27 -1.00 10.60
N GLU A 144 27.18 -1.82 11.66
CA GLU A 144 28.32 -2.10 12.56
C GLU A 144 29.36 -3.01 11.90
N GLN A 145 28.95 -4.01 11.11
CA GLN A 145 29.87 -4.91 10.40
C GLN A 145 30.67 -4.20 9.30
N SER A 146 30.12 -3.16 8.68
CA SER A 146 30.86 -2.36 7.70
C SER A 146 31.95 -1.52 8.35
N SER A 147 31.83 -1.18 9.63
CA SER A 147 32.96 -0.71 10.43
C SER A 147 33.83 -1.90 10.86
N GLY A 148 34.72 -2.34 9.98
CA GLY A 148 35.54 -3.56 10.08
C GLY A 148 36.56 -3.65 11.25
N LEU A 149 36.17 -3.25 12.45
CA LEU A 149 37.01 -3.14 13.66
C LEU A 149 36.49 -3.98 14.83
N ARG A 150 35.67 -5.02 14.58
CA ARG A 150 35.34 -5.98 15.64
C ARG A 150 36.53 -6.91 15.87
N GLY A 151 37.50 -6.44 16.66
CA GLY A 151 38.52 -7.31 17.24
C GLY A 151 37.85 -8.43 18.04
N THR A 152 38.52 -9.58 18.13
CA THR A 152 38.07 -10.69 18.98
C THR A 152 37.84 -10.16 20.40
N ARG A 153 36.57 -10.14 20.85
CA ARG A 153 36.17 -9.67 22.18
C ARG A 153 36.95 -10.38 23.28
N SER A 154 36.99 -9.85 24.49
CA SER A 154 37.48 -10.64 25.64
C SER A 154 36.45 -11.71 26.07
N LEU A 155 36.86 -12.73 26.84
CA LEU A 155 35.92 -13.71 27.42
C LEU A 155 34.93 -13.03 28.37
N ARG A 156 35.43 -12.12 29.21
CA ARG A 156 34.63 -11.33 30.13
C ARG A 156 33.61 -10.44 29.40
N GLU A 157 33.99 -9.86 28.25
CA GLU A 157 33.05 -9.14 27.40
C GLU A 157 31.92 -10.03 26.88
N ILE A 158 32.24 -11.24 26.39
CA ILE A 158 31.21 -12.20 25.94
C ILE A 158 30.26 -12.55 27.09
N GLU A 159 30.77 -12.87 28.28
CA GLU A 159 29.94 -13.18 29.45
C GLU A 159 29.06 -11.99 29.85
N SER A 160 29.59 -10.76 29.82
CA SER A 160 28.82 -9.55 30.14
C SER A 160 27.74 -9.26 29.09
N ASN A 161 28.06 -9.46 27.81
CA ASN A 161 27.11 -9.31 26.71
C ASN A 161 26.02 -10.38 26.77
N TRP A 162 26.40 -11.61 27.16
CA TRP A 162 25.47 -12.70 27.37
C TRP A 162 24.46 -12.38 28.48
N ARG A 163 24.93 -11.93 29.65
CA ARG A 163 24.03 -11.51 30.75
C ARG A 163 23.08 -10.40 30.32
N ARG A 164 23.59 -9.35 29.65
CA ARG A 164 22.77 -8.27 29.11
C ARG A 164 21.74 -8.78 28.11
N PHE A 165 22.14 -9.68 27.22
CA PHE A 165 21.25 -10.30 26.24
C PHE A 165 20.14 -11.11 26.92
N GLN A 166 20.45 -11.84 27.99
CA GLN A 166 19.44 -12.56 28.76
C GLN A 166 18.41 -11.60 29.37
N GLU A 167 18.86 -10.54 30.04
CA GLU A 167 17.99 -9.52 30.64
C GLU A 167 17.11 -8.81 29.59
N GLU A 168 17.71 -8.38 28.47
CA GLU A 168 17.01 -7.75 27.35
C GLU A 168 15.97 -8.70 26.73
N THR A 169 16.31 -9.98 26.59
CA THR A 169 15.43 -11.01 26.03
C THR A 169 14.25 -11.26 26.95
N GLU A 170 14.48 -11.40 28.27
CA GLU A 170 13.41 -11.59 29.25
C GLU A 170 12.46 -10.39 29.29
N HIS A 171 13.00 -9.17 29.29
CA HIS A 171 12.20 -7.95 29.22
C HIS A 171 11.39 -7.88 27.92
N SER A 172 12.01 -8.25 26.78
CA SER A 172 11.33 -8.29 25.48
C SER A 172 10.21 -9.32 25.44
N VAL A 173 10.43 -10.51 26.00
CA VAL A 173 9.41 -11.57 26.11
C VAL A 173 8.25 -11.09 26.98
N SER A 174 8.52 -10.52 28.16
CA SER A 174 7.47 -9.96 29.03
C SER A 174 6.65 -8.88 28.32
N SER A 175 7.34 -7.95 27.64
CA SER A 175 6.69 -6.90 26.85
C SER A 175 5.86 -7.47 25.69
N MET A 176 6.32 -8.51 25.00
CA MET A 176 5.55 -9.20 23.95
C MET A 176 4.29 -9.86 24.52
N CYS A 177 4.41 -10.59 25.64
CA CYS A 177 3.27 -11.24 26.29
C CYS A 177 2.23 -10.22 26.78
N ASN A 178 2.65 -9.17 27.50
CA ASN A 178 1.76 -8.10 27.98
C ASN A 178 1.06 -7.38 26.83
N ARG A 179 1.76 -7.12 25.72
CA ARG A 179 1.17 -6.50 24.52
C ARG A 179 0.15 -7.44 23.86
N TYR A 180 0.46 -8.73 23.76
CA TYR A 180 -0.46 -9.70 23.17
C TYR A 180 -1.72 -9.85 24.02
N GLU A 181 -1.59 -9.88 25.34
CA GLU A 181 -2.70 -9.88 26.30
C GLU A 181 -3.60 -8.66 26.08
N LEU A 182 -3.04 -7.44 26.06
CA LEU A 182 -3.80 -6.21 25.80
C LEU A 182 -4.48 -6.23 24.43
N ALA A 183 -3.82 -6.75 23.41
CA ALA A 183 -4.37 -6.83 22.05
C ALA A 183 -5.54 -7.83 21.97
N VAL A 184 -5.44 -8.95 22.70
CA VAL A 184 -6.52 -9.92 22.87
C VAL A 184 -7.69 -9.27 23.62
N GLU A 185 -7.46 -8.55 24.72
CA GLU A 185 -8.49 -7.83 25.46
C GLU A 185 -9.22 -6.79 24.59
N LYS A 186 -8.47 -5.97 23.85
CA LYS A 186 -9.07 -5.00 22.91
C LYS A 186 -9.86 -5.69 21.80
N GLY A 187 -9.33 -6.77 21.23
CA GLY A 187 -10.04 -7.58 20.23
C GLY A 187 -11.36 -8.15 20.77
N ARG A 188 -11.40 -8.56 22.04
CA ARG A 188 -12.63 -8.95 22.75
C ARG A 188 -13.61 -7.77 22.84
N PHE A 189 -13.13 -6.59 23.25
CA PHE A 189 -13.97 -5.39 23.39
C PHE A 189 -14.65 -4.98 22.08
N PHE A 190 -13.90 -4.97 20.96
CA PHE A 190 -14.45 -4.56 19.67
C PHE A 190 -15.38 -5.58 19.01
N ARG A 191 -15.51 -6.80 19.56
CA ARG A 191 -16.41 -7.87 19.06
C ARG A 191 -16.23 -8.25 17.58
N LYS A 192 -15.18 -7.77 16.92
CA LYS A 192 -14.87 -8.05 15.50
C LYS A 192 -13.82 -9.15 15.41
N THR A 193 -14.24 -10.34 15.00
CA THR A 193 -13.37 -11.51 14.80
C THR A 193 -12.25 -11.24 13.79
N SER A 194 -12.50 -10.43 12.75
CA SER A 194 -11.49 -10.05 11.75
C SER A 194 -10.30 -9.31 12.36
N MET A 195 -10.57 -8.32 13.23
CA MET A 195 -9.51 -7.55 13.90
C MET A 195 -8.67 -8.44 14.82
N LEU A 196 -9.31 -9.38 15.55
CA LEU A 196 -8.57 -10.33 16.37
C LEU A 196 -7.73 -11.28 15.50
N ASN A 197 -8.25 -11.75 14.37
CA ASN A 197 -7.49 -12.59 13.43
C ASN A 197 -6.28 -11.84 12.88
N GLU A 198 -6.42 -10.58 12.49
CA GLU A 198 -5.30 -9.75 12.02
C GLU A 198 -4.24 -9.56 13.11
N ILE A 199 -4.67 -9.24 14.34
CA ILE A 199 -3.78 -9.11 15.50
C ILE A 199 -3.05 -10.42 15.75
N THR A 200 -3.75 -11.55 15.81
CA THR A 200 -3.14 -12.86 16.12
C THR A 200 -2.15 -13.33 15.05
N VAL A 201 -2.45 -13.12 13.76
CA VAL A 201 -1.53 -13.43 12.66
C VAL A 201 -0.28 -12.56 12.75
N ARG A 202 -0.45 -11.27 13.03
CA ARG A 202 0.66 -10.32 13.18
C ARG A 202 1.54 -10.67 14.37
N GLU A 203 0.95 -10.94 15.52
CA GLU A 203 1.67 -11.30 16.75
C GLU A 203 2.40 -12.64 16.62
N ARG A 204 1.80 -13.61 15.89
CA ARG A 204 2.48 -14.85 15.50
C ARG A 204 3.72 -14.59 14.63
N TRP A 205 3.64 -13.65 13.69
CA TRP A 205 4.77 -13.27 12.86
C TRP A 205 5.88 -12.60 13.68
N LEU A 206 5.52 -11.65 14.55
CA LEU A 206 6.47 -10.98 15.45
C LEU A 206 7.19 -11.99 16.35
N ARG A 207 6.46 -12.93 16.95
CA ARG A 207 7.02 -14.03 17.74
C ARG A 207 8.01 -14.87 16.93
N LYS A 208 7.63 -15.29 15.72
CA LYS A 208 8.50 -16.09 14.87
C LYS A 208 9.79 -15.34 14.52
N SER A 209 9.67 -14.05 14.22
CA SER A 209 10.83 -13.20 13.93
C SER A 209 11.72 -13.02 15.16
N PHE A 210 11.12 -12.78 16.34
CA PHE A 210 11.83 -12.66 17.60
C PHE A 210 12.62 -13.92 17.96
N VAL A 211 11.97 -15.09 17.92
CA VAL A 211 12.63 -16.39 18.17
C VAL A 211 13.79 -16.60 17.21
N LYS A 212 13.61 -16.27 15.93
CA LYS A 212 14.70 -16.35 14.94
C LYS A 212 15.89 -15.47 15.35
N ASN A 213 15.65 -14.23 15.78
CA ASN A 213 16.72 -13.33 16.20
C ASN A 213 17.45 -13.83 17.46
N VAL A 214 16.71 -14.37 18.44
CA VAL A 214 17.29 -14.99 19.63
C VAL A 214 18.25 -16.12 19.25
N TRP A 215 17.84 -16.99 18.32
CA TRP A 215 18.70 -18.05 17.80
C TRP A 215 19.91 -17.53 17.03
N GLU A 216 19.71 -16.53 16.16
CA GLU A 216 20.82 -15.91 15.42
C GLU A 216 21.89 -15.36 16.38
N GLU A 217 21.49 -14.71 17.48
CA GLU A 217 22.41 -14.13 18.47
C GLU A 217 23.09 -15.16 19.36
N VAL A 218 22.34 -16.17 19.79
CA VAL A 218 22.89 -17.31 20.53
C VAL A 218 23.93 -18.04 19.69
N HIS A 219 23.64 -18.26 18.40
CA HIS A 219 24.60 -18.88 17.48
C HIS A 219 25.82 -18.00 17.22
N GLU A 220 25.66 -16.67 17.13
CA GLU A 220 26.77 -15.72 17.00
C GLU A 220 27.68 -15.77 18.24
N LEU A 221 27.12 -15.62 19.45
CA LEU A 221 27.89 -15.65 20.70
C LEU A 221 28.55 -17.01 20.93
N ARG A 222 27.84 -18.10 20.66
CA ARG A 222 28.39 -19.46 20.72
C ARG A 222 29.49 -19.66 19.69
N GLY A 223 29.32 -19.15 18.48
CA GLY A 223 30.33 -19.18 17.42
C GLY A 223 31.61 -18.46 17.86
N GLU A 224 31.48 -17.23 18.36
CA GLU A 224 32.60 -16.44 18.91
C GLU A 224 33.31 -17.17 20.06
N LEU A 225 32.56 -17.84 20.93
CA LEU A 225 33.10 -18.60 22.06
C LEU A 225 33.87 -19.85 21.62
N LEU A 226 33.33 -20.63 20.68
CA LEU A 226 33.93 -21.87 20.20
C LEU A 226 35.08 -21.65 19.22
N HIS A 227 35.09 -20.54 18.45
CA HIS A 227 36.19 -20.21 17.55
C HIS A 227 37.53 -20.02 18.28
N ARG A 228 37.51 -19.73 19.59
CA ARG A 228 38.72 -19.61 20.42
C ARG A 228 39.40 -20.96 20.72
N GLY A 229 38.88 -22.05 20.18
CA GLY A 229 39.33 -23.42 20.47
C GLY A 229 38.71 -23.88 21.79
N ALA A 230 37.83 -24.87 21.71
CA ALA A 230 37.08 -25.43 22.84
C ALA A 230 37.99 -26.17 23.85
N ARG A 231 38.92 -25.47 24.50
CA ARG A 231 39.91 -26.05 25.42
C ARG A 231 39.48 -25.99 26.88
N SER A 232 38.47 -25.21 27.23
CA SER A 232 37.99 -25.12 28.62
C SER A 232 36.57 -25.69 28.76
N ALA A 233 36.38 -26.56 29.75
CA ALA A 233 35.07 -27.12 30.10
C ALA A 233 34.05 -26.00 30.42
N GLN A 234 34.50 -24.90 31.02
CA GLN A 234 33.68 -23.72 31.32
C GLN A 234 33.10 -23.07 30.06
N GLN A 235 33.86 -22.96 28.96
CA GLN A 235 33.34 -22.44 27.70
C GLN A 235 32.32 -23.38 27.08
N SER A 236 32.57 -24.70 27.09
CA SER A 236 31.59 -25.67 26.58
C SER A 236 30.28 -25.59 27.37
N GLN A 237 30.36 -25.51 28.69
CA GLN A 237 29.20 -25.36 29.57
C GLN A 237 28.43 -24.06 29.28
N LEU A 238 29.12 -22.92 29.17
CA LEU A 238 28.47 -21.65 28.83
C LEU A 238 27.80 -21.71 27.45
N ALA A 239 28.44 -22.33 26.45
CA ALA A 239 27.84 -22.53 25.13
C ALA A 239 26.58 -23.40 25.16
N GLU A 240 26.55 -24.44 26.00
CA GLU A 240 25.38 -25.28 26.23
C GLU A 240 24.27 -24.51 26.96
N GLU A 241 24.61 -23.71 27.98
CA GLU A 241 23.69 -22.81 28.68
C GLU A 241 23.02 -21.82 27.72
N MET A 242 23.77 -21.29 26.74
CA MET A 242 23.22 -20.40 25.72
C MET A 242 22.14 -21.07 24.85
N VAL A 243 22.40 -22.31 24.41
CA VAL A 243 21.45 -23.08 23.61
C VAL A 243 20.23 -23.51 24.44
N ALA A 244 20.45 -23.88 25.70
CA ALA A 244 19.40 -24.21 26.65
C ALA A 244 18.50 -23.00 26.94
N PHE A 245 19.08 -21.80 27.10
CA PHE A 245 18.34 -20.55 27.25
C PHE A 245 17.49 -20.23 26.02
N ALA A 246 18.04 -20.33 24.81
CA ALA A 246 17.29 -20.10 23.58
C ALA A 246 16.09 -21.05 23.46
N SER A 247 16.34 -22.34 23.73
CA SER A 247 15.33 -23.40 23.66
C SER A 247 14.23 -23.22 24.70
N SER A 248 14.59 -22.91 25.95
CA SER A 248 13.64 -22.65 27.04
C SER A 248 12.83 -21.38 26.80
N THR A 249 13.46 -20.29 26.35
CA THR A 249 12.80 -19.04 25.97
C THR A 249 11.79 -19.27 24.84
N GLN A 250 12.16 -20.03 23.80
CA GLN A 250 11.24 -20.39 22.72
C GLN A 250 10.06 -21.22 23.22
N ARG A 251 10.29 -22.21 24.09
CA ARG A 251 9.21 -23.04 24.67
C ARG A 251 8.27 -22.20 25.51
N LYS A 252 8.81 -21.41 26.46
CA LYS A 252 8.04 -20.52 27.33
C LYS A 252 7.20 -19.53 26.53
N LEU A 253 7.80 -18.86 25.54
CA LEU A 253 7.09 -17.92 24.67
C LEU A 253 6.00 -18.62 23.84
N ASN A 254 6.21 -19.86 23.40
CA ASN A 254 5.19 -20.63 22.71
C ASN A 254 4.03 -21.02 23.63
N GLU A 255 4.33 -21.49 24.85
CA GLU A 255 3.34 -21.86 25.86
C GLU A 255 2.51 -20.65 26.30
N ASP A 256 3.14 -19.50 26.58
CA ASP A 256 2.45 -18.27 26.97
C ASP A 256 1.51 -17.78 25.86
N PHE A 257 1.99 -17.76 24.61
CA PHE A 257 1.15 -17.38 23.47
C PHE A 257 0.02 -18.38 23.23
N GLN A 258 0.27 -19.69 23.38
CA GLN A 258 -0.78 -20.70 23.27
C GLN A 258 -1.84 -20.52 24.35
N ARG A 259 -1.42 -20.30 25.60
CA ARG A 259 -2.32 -20.01 26.73
C ARG A 259 -3.17 -18.77 26.47
N LEU A 260 -2.57 -17.65 26.10
CA LEU A 260 -3.28 -16.41 25.78
C LEU A 260 -4.26 -16.57 24.61
N THR A 261 -3.88 -17.36 23.61
CA THR A 261 -4.74 -17.70 22.47
C THR A 261 -5.91 -18.60 22.88
N GLN A 262 -5.67 -19.61 23.74
CA GLN A 262 -6.73 -20.46 24.25
C GLN A 262 -7.73 -19.67 25.10
N LEU A 263 -7.24 -18.78 25.96
CA LEU A 263 -8.08 -17.87 26.74
C LEU A 263 -8.92 -16.96 25.84
N SER A 264 -8.37 -16.49 24.72
CA SER A 264 -9.12 -15.67 23.76
C SER A 264 -10.25 -16.47 23.08
N PHE A 265 -9.97 -17.70 22.65
CA PHE A 265 -10.98 -18.57 22.05
C PHE A 265 -12.07 -19.01 23.05
N GLN A 266 -11.70 -19.37 24.28
CA GLN A 266 -12.66 -19.73 25.33
C GLN A 266 -13.59 -18.56 25.67
N SER A 267 -13.05 -17.34 25.77
CA SER A 267 -13.85 -16.16 25.99
C SER A 267 -14.82 -15.90 24.83
N GLN A 268 -14.37 -16.04 23.58
CA GLN A 268 -15.23 -15.87 22.41
C GLN A 268 -16.35 -16.91 22.34
N SER A 269 -16.06 -18.19 22.66
CA SER A 269 -17.07 -19.24 22.67
C SER A 269 -18.12 -19.01 23.75
N GLN A 270 -17.73 -18.53 24.94
CA GLN A 270 -18.66 -18.14 26.00
C GLN A 270 -19.59 -17.01 25.56
N PHE A 271 -19.07 -15.97 24.91
CA PHE A 271 -19.91 -14.89 24.38
C PHE A 271 -20.86 -15.36 23.27
N PHE A 272 -20.39 -16.27 22.41
CA PHE A 272 -21.24 -16.84 21.37
C PHE A 272 -22.38 -17.67 21.98
N LEU A 273 -22.08 -18.54 22.95
CA LEU A 273 -23.07 -19.33 23.68
C LEU A 273 -24.08 -18.43 24.40
N GLN A 274 -23.62 -17.36 25.05
CA GLN A 274 -24.50 -16.38 25.71
C GLN A 274 -25.45 -15.72 24.71
N ARG A 275 -24.99 -15.36 23.51
CA ARG A 275 -25.83 -14.78 22.45
C ARG A 275 -26.85 -15.76 21.92
N VAL A 276 -26.45 -17.01 21.68
CA VAL A 276 -27.37 -18.07 21.23
C VAL A 276 -28.45 -18.29 22.29
N LEU A 277 -28.07 -18.37 23.56
CA LEU A 277 -29.00 -18.52 24.68
C LEU A 277 -29.96 -17.32 24.77
N PHE A 278 -29.46 -16.10 24.65
CA PHE A 278 -30.29 -14.89 24.65
C PHE A 278 -31.26 -14.84 23.46
N ALA A 279 -30.81 -15.22 22.26
CA ALA A 279 -31.67 -15.29 21.07
C ALA A 279 -32.76 -16.36 21.22
N LEU A 280 -32.44 -17.53 21.80
CA LEU A 280 -33.42 -18.57 22.11
C LEU A 280 -34.45 -18.08 23.15
N LEU A 281 -34.02 -17.38 24.20
CA LEU A 281 -34.93 -16.77 25.17
C LEU A 281 -35.85 -15.74 24.52
N LEU A 282 -35.31 -14.86 23.67
CA LEU A 282 -36.11 -13.89 22.91
C LEU A 282 -37.13 -14.60 22.02
N LEU A 283 -36.74 -15.65 21.30
CA LEU A 283 -37.64 -16.44 20.47
C LEU A 283 -38.77 -17.07 21.29
N VAL A 284 -38.45 -17.67 22.44
CA VAL A 284 -39.45 -18.25 23.36
C VAL A 284 -40.41 -17.18 23.89
N THR A 285 -39.90 -16.01 24.29
CA THR A 285 -40.76 -14.90 24.73
C THR A 285 -41.61 -14.35 23.60
N PHE A 286 -41.07 -14.25 22.38
CA PHE A 286 -41.80 -13.81 21.19
C PHE A 286 -42.94 -14.76 20.85
N ILE A 287 -42.68 -16.08 20.86
CA ILE A 287 -43.73 -17.09 20.63
C ILE A 287 -44.81 -17.00 21.72
N LYS A 288 -44.45 -16.82 22.99
CA LYS A 288 -45.42 -16.64 24.08
C LYS A 288 -46.26 -15.37 23.93
N VAL A 289 -45.64 -14.24 23.60
CA VAL A 289 -46.33 -12.97 23.35
C VAL A 289 -47.24 -13.09 22.14
N TRP A 290 -46.78 -13.71 21.06
CA TRP A 290 -47.58 -13.93 19.86
C TRP A 290 -48.78 -14.84 20.14
N GLY A 291 -48.57 -15.94 20.88
CA GLY A 291 -49.64 -16.81 21.35
C GLY A 291 -50.68 -16.06 22.20
N TRP A 292 -50.23 -15.16 23.09
CA TRP A 292 -51.11 -14.31 23.88
C TRP A 292 -51.88 -13.29 23.03
N ILE A 293 -51.25 -12.67 22.03
CA ILE A 293 -51.91 -11.74 21.10
C ILE A 293 -52.95 -12.48 20.26
N VAL A 294 -52.61 -13.63 19.68
CA VAL A 294 -53.52 -14.43 18.85
C VAL A 294 -54.73 -14.87 19.67
N THR A 295 -54.51 -15.45 20.85
CA THR A 295 -55.62 -15.85 21.75
C THR A 295 -56.45 -14.64 22.21
N GLY A 296 -55.81 -13.50 22.50
CA GLY A 296 -56.49 -12.24 22.83
C GLY A 296 -57.35 -11.68 21.69
N MET A 297 -56.85 -11.69 20.46
CA MET A 297 -57.61 -11.25 19.28
C MET A 297 -58.80 -12.17 18.98
N PHE A 298 -58.64 -13.49 19.09
CA PHE A 298 -59.75 -14.42 18.90
C PHE A 298 -60.81 -14.26 19.99
N ARG A 299 -60.42 -14.02 21.25
CA ARG A 299 -61.38 -13.74 22.33
C ARG A 299 -62.16 -12.44 22.10
N ASN A 300 -61.50 -11.41 21.59
CA ASN A 300 -62.14 -10.13 21.27
C ASN A 300 -62.99 -10.18 19.98
N SER A 301 -62.56 -10.90 18.94
CA SER A 301 -63.33 -11.01 17.70
C SER A 301 -64.58 -11.88 17.86
N LEU A 302 -64.48 -12.97 18.64
CA LEU A 302 -65.63 -13.80 18.98
C LEU A 302 -66.65 -13.00 19.80
N THR A 303 -66.20 -12.18 20.77
CA THR A 303 -67.12 -11.33 21.54
C THR A 303 -67.76 -10.23 20.69
N VAL A 304 -67.05 -9.61 19.75
CA VAL A 304 -67.63 -8.61 18.83
C VAL A 304 -68.63 -9.24 17.87
N ARG A 305 -68.32 -10.40 17.27
CA ARG A 305 -69.27 -11.12 16.39
C ARG A 305 -70.50 -11.61 17.14
N PHE A 306 -70.34 -12.08 18.37
CA PHE A 306 -71.49 -12.42 19.22
C PHE A 306 -72.35 -11.18 19.50
N ARG A 307 -71.74 -10.02 19.75
CA ARG A 307 -72.46 -8.77 19.98
C ARG A 307 -73.21 -8.27 18.74
N GLN A 308 -72.61 -8.37 17.56
CA GLN A 308 -73.26 -7.99 16.31
C GLN A 308 -74.40 -8.93 15.92
N GLY A 309 -74.25 -10.25 16.12
CA GLY A 309 -75.30 -11.22 15.83
C GLY A 309 -76.52 -11.10 16.75
N ILE A 310 -76.33 -10.65 17.99
CA ILE A 310 -77.45 -10.43 18.94
C ILE A 310 -78.20 -9.12 18.63
N LEU A 311 -77.56 -8.12 18.02
CA LEU A 311 -78.19 -6.83 17.69
C LEU A 311 -78.84 -6.78 16.30
N SER A 312 -78.65 -7.81 15.46
CA SER A 312 -79.23 -7.87 14.12
C SER A 312 -80.54 -8.66 14.03
N HIS A 313 -81.18 -8.96 15.16
CA HIS A 313 -82.41 -9.74 15.24
C HIS A 313 -83.47 -9.03 16.09
#